data_AF-A0AAN8Z1Q2-F1
#
_entry.id   AF-A0AAN8Z1Q2-F1
#
_cell.length_a   1.000
_cell.length_b   1.000
_cell.length_c   1.000
_cell.angle_alpha   90.00
_cell.angle_beta   90.00
_cell.angle_gamma   90.00
#
_symmetry.space_group_name_H-M   'P 1'
#
loop_
_entity.id
_entity.type
_entity.pdbx_description
1 polymer ?
#
loop_
_entity_poly.entity_id
_entity_poly.type
_entity_poly.pdbx_seq_one_letter_code
_entity_poly.pdbx_strand_id
1 'polypeptide(L)'
;MSLFSLCRNCSLGQAVDLLKPLAAALSPCIEEIGWDHLVNLAEDLMVLSFRILDKMQRAHIIEIQLDRTYPECPPKISVDFPYTFGLKWSRKSRLKHVIYQYLEHLEKLEVFWSTMEDIDKYLWVVGPKQHSYATSHRQINIGNDCFIVLSINVDDPRSLPECRFFDSDSEVNSLRKTWARNRKRWSKDKTIPENLSILLEAKLPGPPNVQKMDVQLECGICYAQCLPIDDEFGAHSGSGTDYTCENANCSRAFHSLCLVDWLRSITTTRQYVQCLRSFWSFNVLFGNCPYCSEPLAVKSNS
;
A
#
# COMPACT_ATOMS: atom_id res chain seq x y z
N MET A 1 -1.89 -24.88 10.19
CA MET A 1 -0.94 -25.13 9.07
C MET A 1 0.47 -25.13 9.63
N SER A 2 1.40 -25.97 9.18
CA SER A 2 2.80 -25.91 9.62
C SER A 2 3.70 -25.43 8.48
N LEU A 3 4.79 -24.71 8.77
CA LEU A 3 5.76 -24.33 7.72
C LEU A 3 6.30 -25.57 6.99
N PHE A 4 6.36 -26.70 7.68
CA PHE A 4 6.72 -28.00 7.12
C PHE A 4 5.71 -28.56 6.11
N SER A 5 4.42 -28.20 6.17
CA SER A 5 3.45 -28.56 5.12
C SER A 5 3.58 -27.69 3.87
N LEU A 6 4.00 -26.42 4.01
CA LEU A 6 4.24 -25.51 2.87
C LEU A 6 5.53 -25.87 2.11
N CYS A 7 6.59 -26.29 2.82
CA CYS A 7 7.85 -26.73 2.19
C CYS A 7 7.75 -28.05 1.39
N ARG A 8 6.68 -28.85 1.53
CA ARG A 8 6.57 -30.16 0.86
C ARG A 8 6.35 -30.09 -0.66
N ASN A 9 6.03 -28.91 -1.20
CA ASN A 9 5.87 -28.71 -2.64
C ASN A 9 7.16 -28.26 -3.35
N CYS A 10 8.28 -28.12 -2.63
CA CYS A 10 9.55 -27.70 -3.22
C CYS A 10 10.32 -28.93 -3.74
N SER A 11 10.47 -29.04 -5.07
CA SER A 11 11.12 -30.16 -5.80
C SER A 11 12.66 -30.17 -5.69
N LEU A 12 13.21 -29.76 -4.54
CA LEU A 12 14.66 -29.67 -4.28
C LEU A 12 14.98 -30.25 -2.90
N GLY A 13 15.15 -31.58 -2.82
CA GLY A 13 15.43 -32.30 -1.58
C GLY A 13 16.65 -31.84 -0.76
N GLN A 14 17.58 -31.08 -1.36
CA GLN A 14 18.73 -30.48 -0.66
C GLN A 14 18.45 -29.08 -0.09
N ALA A 15 17.50 -28.31 -0.66
CA ALA A 15 17.15 -26.98 -0.16
C ALA A 15 16.31 -27.06 1.12
N VAL A 16 15.48 -28.11 1.25
CA VAL A 16 14.62 -28.35 2.42
C VAL A 16 15.44 -28.49 3.70
N ASP A 17 16.57 -29.20 3.68
CA ASP A 17 17.42 -29.41 4.87
C ASP A 17 18.06 -28.11 5.39
N LEU A 18 18.42 -27.19 4.50
CA LEU A 18 19.01 -25.89 4.84
C LEU A 18 17.99 -24.93 5.46
N LEU A 19 16.70 -25.11 5.15
CA LEU A 19 15.61 -24.26 5.63
C LEU A 19 14.98 -24.78 6.94
N LYS A 20 15.21 -26.04 7.32
CA LYS A 20 14.67 -26.64 8.55
C LYS A 20 14.93 -25.83 9.82
N PRO A 21 16.15 -25.31 10.09
CA PRO A 21 16.41 -24.54 11.31
C PRO A 21 15.61 -23.23 11.35
N LEU A 22 15.50 -22.56 10.20
CA LEU A 22 14.77 -21.30 10.06
C LEU A 22 13.26 -21.54 10.20
N ALA A 23 12.72 -22.57 9.55
CA ALA A 23 11.32 -22.98 9.70
C ALA A 23 10.96 -23.34 11.15
N ALA A 24 11.85 -24.04 11.86
CA ALA A 24 11.66 -24.37 13.27
C ALA A 24 11.69 -23.11 14.17
N ALA A 25 12.51 -22.11 13.85
CA ALA A 25 12.58 -20.85 14.58
C ALA A 25 11.37 -19.93 14.31
N LEU A 26 10.80 -19.97 13.10
CA LEU A 26 9.70 -19.10 12.68
C LEU A 26 8.32 -19.64 13.07
N SER A 27 8.10 -20.96 12.97
CA SER A 27 6.76 -21.55 13.19
C SER A 27 6.11 -21.14 14.51
N PRO A 28 6.80 -21.20 15.67
CA PRO A 28 6.19 -20.82 16.95
C PRO A 28 5.88 -19.32 17.02
N CYS A 29 6.70 -18.49 16.36
CA CYS A 29 6.47 -17.05 16.32
C CYS A 29 5.25 -16.71 15.47
N ILE A 30 5.10 -17.34 14.29
CA ILE A 30 3.94 -17.13 13.41
C ILE A 30 2.66 -17.63 14.07
N GLU A 31 2.72 -18.77 14.75
CA GLU A 31 1.58 -19.30 15.50
C GLU A 31 1.14 -18.36 16.63
N GLU A 32 2.09 -17.73 17.34
CA GLU A 32 1.80 -16.72 18.36
C GLU A 32 1.26 -15.40 17.77
N ILE A 33 1.74 -14.99 16.59
CA ILE A 33 1.27 -13.79 15.89
C ILE A 33 -0.13 -14.02 15.30
N GLY A 34 -0.41 -15.21 14.76
CA GLY A 34 -1.60 -15.54 13.99
C GLY A 34 -1.27 -15.78 12.51
N TRP A 35 -1.71 -16.92 11.98
CA TRP A 35 -1.49 -17.30 10.57
C TRP A 35 -2.33 -16.47 9.60
N ASP A 36 -3.49 -15.99 10.05
CA ASP A 36 -4.41 -15.11 9.34
C ASP A 36 -3.80 -13.73 9.02
N HIS A 37 -2.80 -13.31 9.80
CA HIS A 37 -2.06 -12.08 9.54
C HIS A 37 -0.93 -12.25 8.53
N LEU A 38 -0.49 -13.48 8.22
CA LEU A 38 0.60 -13.73 7.28
C LEU A 38 0.07 -13.70 5.85
N VAL A 39 0.42 -12.65 5.08
CA VAL A 39 -0.05 -12.47 3.70
C VAL A 39 0.96 -12.89 2.63
N ASN A 40 2.23 -12.99 3.01
CA ASN A 40 3.29 -13.47 2.12
C ASN A 40 4.35 -14.21 2.92
N LEU A 41 4.81 -15.32 2.36
CA LEU A 41 5.96 -16.08 2.84
C LEU A 41 6.68 -16.62 1.62
N ALA A 42 7.88 -16.10 1.36
CA ALA A 42 8.70 -16.56 0.25
C ALA A 42 9.13 -18.02 0.45
N GLU A 43 9.36 -18.74 -0.66
CA GLU A 43 9.75 -20.15 -0.65
C GLU A 43 11.04 -20.42 0.13
N ASP A 44 11.96 -19.44 0.14
CA ASP A 44 13.22 -19.50 0.87
C ASP A 44 13.09 -19.14 2.37
N LEU A 45 11.87 -18.84 2.82
CA LEU A 45 11.52 -18.39 4.17
C LEU A 45 12.26 -17.11 4.63
N MET A 46 12.92 -16.40 3.72
CA MET A 46 13.69 -15.20 4.05
C MET A 46 12.86 -13.93 3.97
N VAL A 47 11.73 -13.92 3.26
CA VAL A 47 10.84 -12.77 3.19
C VAL A 47 9.47 -13.17 3.72
N LEU A 48 8.98 -12.40 4.69
CA LEU A 48 7.66 -12.55 5.28
C LEU A 48 6.95 -11.20 5.25
N SER A 49 5.66 -11.20 4.97
CA SER A 49 4.84 -9.99 5.09
C SER A 49 3.61 -10.27 5.93
N PHE A 50 3.35 -9.39 6.89
CA PHE A 50 2.16 -9.46 7.74
C PHE A 50 1.23 -8.29 7.46
N ARG A 51 -0.07 -8.58 7.35
CA ARG A 51 -1.14 -7.58 7.31
C ARG A 51 -1.74 -7.44 8.70
N ILE A 52 -1.71 -6.22 9.22
CA ILE A 52 -2.19 -5.88 10.55
C ILE A 52 -3.21 -4.76 10.42
N LEU A 53 -4.34 -4.90 11.11
CA LEU A 53 -5.34 -3.85 11.22
C LEU A 53 -5.06 -3.03 12.47
N ASP A 54 -5.04 -1.70 12.34
CA ASP A 54 -5.00 -0.83 13.52
C ASP A 54 -6.38 -0.67 14.17
N LYS A 55 -6.44 0.12 15.26
CA LYS A 55 -7.69 0.36 15.99
C LYS A 55 -8.80 1.02 15.14
N MET A 56 -8.44 1.69 14.05
CA MET A 56 -9.36 2.32 13.10
C MET A 56 -9.63 1.44 11.88
N GLN A 57 -9.28 0.15 11.94
CA GLN A 57 -9.47 -0.82 10.86
C GLN A 57 -8.68 -0.48 9.58
N ARG A 58 -7.64 0.35 9.69
CA ARG A 58 -6.73 0.61 8.58
C ARG A 58 -5.77 -0.56 8.44
N ALA A 59 -5.65 -1.06 7.22
CA ALA A 59 -4.75 -2.17 6.92
C ALA A 59 -3.33 -1.65 6.67
N HIS A 60 -2.39 -2.20 7.42
CA HIS A 60 -0.97 -1.90 7.32
C HIS A 60 -0.20 -3.17 6.99
N ILE A 61 0.80 -3.07 6.12
CA ILE A 61 1.66 -4.20 5.75
C ILE A 61 3.08 -3.94 6.28
N ILE A 62 3.59 -4.90 7.05
CA ILE A 62 5.01 -4.97 7.42
C ILE A 62 5.67 -6.07 6.61
N GLU A 63 6.75 -5.74 5.91
CA GLU A 63 7.61 -6.70 5.26
C GLU A 63 8.91 -6.88 6.06
N ILE A 64 9.28 -8.13 6.26
CA ILE A 64 10.38 -8.58 7.09
C ILE A 64 11.29 -9.44 6.23
N GLN A 65 12.50 -8.95 5.99
CA GLN A 65 13.54 -9.68 5.29
C GLN A 65 14.56 -10.21 6.31
N LEU A 66 14.58 -11.52 6.46
CA LEU A 66 15.55 -12.28 7.23
C LEU A 66 16.82 -12.53 6.41
N ASP A 67 17.88 -12.90 7.11
CA ASP A 67 19.07 -13.48 6.52
C ASP A 67 19.44 -14.77 7.27
N ARG A 68 20.49 -15.45 6.78
CA ARG A 68 20.97 -16.72 7.35
C ARG A 68 21.54 -16.60 8.77
N THR A 69 21.80 -15.39 9.24
CA THR A 69 22.31 -15.12 10.58
C THR A 69 21.20 -14.82 11.59
N TYR A 70 19.93 -14.80 11.16
CA TYR A 70 18.79 -14.70 12.08
C TYR A 70 18.78 -15.87 13.09
N PRO A 71 18.51 -15.62 14.39
CA PRO A 71 18.15 -14.34 15.02
C PRO A 71 19.34 -13.56 15.62
N GLU A 72 20.59 -13.94 15.31
CA GLU A 72 21.77 -13.25 15.86
C GLU A 72 21.87 -11.80 15.38
N CYS A 73 21.54 -11.56 14.11
CA CYS A 73 21.42 -10.22 13.53
C CYS A 73 19.95 -9.81 13.37
N PRO A 74 19.65 -8.49 13.43
CA PRO A 74 18.31 -7.98 13.21
C PRO A 74 17.86 -8.23 11.78
N PRO A 75 16.57 -8.57 11.56
CA PRO A 75 16.00 -8.57 10.22
C PRO A 75 15.90 -7.15 9.66
N LYS A 76 15.88 -7.04 8.33
CA LYS A 76 15.55 -5.77 7.65
C LYS A 76 14.04 -5.62 7.60
N ILE A 77 13.56 -4.42 7.93
CA ILE A 77 12.14 -4.12 8.03
C ILE A 77 11.79 -3.05 7.00
N SER A 78 10.76 -3.30 6.21
CA SER A 78 10.17 -2.35 5.28
C SER A 78 8.73 -2.09 5.68
N VAL A 79 8.41 -0.82 5.95
CA VAL A 79 7.11 -0.35 6.43
C VAL A 79 6.78 1.00 5.81
N ASP A 80 5.48 1.26 5.61
CA ASP A 80 4.98 2.52 5.05
C ASP A 80 4.77 3.58 6.17
N PHE A 81 5.84 3.90 6.88
CA PHE A 81 5.82 4.90 7.97
C PHE A 81 6.44 6.23 7.53
N PRO A 82 6.00 7.37 8.10
CA PRO A 82 6.52 8.69 7.73
C PRO A 82 7.91 8.98 8.30
N TYR A 83 8.51 8.00 8.98
CA TYR A 83 9.87 8.00 9.50
C TYR A 83 10.48 6.60 9.41
N THR A 84 11.79 6.52 9.58
CA THR A 84 12.52 5.24 9.59
C THR A 84 12.14 4.40 10.80
N PHE A 85 11.78 3.13 10.56
CA PHE A 85 11.50 2.17 11.63
C PHE A 85 12.77 1.72 12.35
N GLY A 86 12.99 2.25 13.56
CA GLY A 86 14.13 1.94 14.40
C GLY A 86 13.93 0.64 15.20
N LEU A 87 14.12 -0.52 14.56
CA LEU A 87 13.99 -1.81 15.24
C LEU A 87 15.02 -1.97 16.36
N LYS A 88 14.56 -2.12 17.60
CA LYS A 88 15.40 -2.52 18.74
C LYS A 88 15.54 -4.04 18.74
N TRP A 89 16.77 -4.52 18.61
CA TRP A 89 17.07 -5.95 18.49
C TRP A 89 18.19 -6.41 19.43
N SER A 90 18.05 -7.63 19.94
CA SER A 90 19.05 -8.32 20.74
C SER A 90 19.09 -9.80 20.37
N ARG A 91 20.10 -10.56 20.82
CA ARG A 91 20.17 -12.02 20.60
C ARG A 91 19.00 -12.82 21.20
N LYS A 92 18.27 -12.22 22.16
CA LYS A 92 17.05 -12.81 22.75
C LYS A 92 15.79 -12.45 21.97
N SER A 93 15.87 -11.47 21.07
CA SER A 93 14.76 -11.04 20.24
C SER A 93 14.41 -12.12 19.21
N ARG A 94 13.14 -12.12 18.82
CA ARG A 94 12.51 -13.06 17.89
C ARG A 94 11.49 -12.28 17.07
N LEU A 95 11.01 -12.85 15.97
CA LEU A 95 10.06 -12.24 15.05
C LEU A 95 8.90 -11.50 15.76
N LYS A 96 8.31 -12.08 16.80
CA LYS A 96 7.23 -11.42 17.58
C LYS A 96 7.59 -10.05 18.15
N HIS A 97 8.85 -9.82 18.52
CA HIS A 97 9.31 -8.54 19.03
C HIS A 97 9.36 -7.45 17.95
N VAL A 98 9.47 -7.85 16.66
CA VAL A 98 9.28 -6.93 15.53
C VAL A 98 7.82 -6.48 15.50
N ILE A 99 6.88 -7.44 15.57
CA ILE A 99 5.44 -7.17 15.53
C ILE A 99 5.01 -6.31 16.72
N TYR A 100 5.48 -6.60 17.95
CA TYR A 100 5.15 -5.78 19.11
C TYR A 100 5.62 -4.33 18.96
N GLN A 101 6.87 -4.11 18.50
CA GLN A 101 7.35 -2.76 18.24
C GLN A 101 6.56 -2.09 17.10
N TYR A 102 6.20 -2.84 16.06
CA TYR A 102 5.37 -2.34 14.97
C TYR A 102 4.01 -1.85 15.46
N LEU A 103 3.32 -2.63 16.30
CA LEU A 103 2.05 -2.26 16.91
C LEU A 103 2.16 -0.98 17.77
N GLU A 104 3.22 -0.84 18.57
CA GLU A 104 3.48 0.41 19.32
C GLU A 104 3.62 1.63 18.40
N HIS A 105 4.21 1.46 17.21
CA HIS A 105 4.31 2.53 16.22
C HIS A 105 2.95 2.85 15.57
N LEU A 106 2.11 1.84 15.28
CA LEU A 106 0.75 2.06 14.79
C LEU A 106 -0.08 2.89 15.78
N GLU A 107 0.03 2.60 17.08
CA GLU A 107 -0.68 3.35 18.12
C GLU A 107 -0.25 4.82 18.17
N LYS A 108 1.06 5.09 18.07
CA LYS A 108 1.62 6.45 18.06
C LYS A 108 1.17 7.24 16.83
N LEU A 109 1.06 6.58 15.68
CA LEU A 109 0.75 7.21 14.40
C LEU A 109 -0.75 7.38 14.14
N GLU A 110 -1.63 6.87 15.00
CA GLU A 110 -3.06 6.93 14.70
C GLU A 110 -3.57 8.36 14.51
N VAL A 111 -3.24 9.28 15.42
CA VAL A 111 -3.69 10.67 15.32
C VAL A 111 -3.18 11.32 14.03
N PHE A 112 -1.98 10.96 13.58
CA PHE A 112 -1.40 11.43 12.33
C PHE A 112 -2.24 10.96 11.14
N TRP A 113 -2.46 9.66 10.98
CA TRP A 113 -3.24 9.14 9.86
C TRP A 113 -4.68 9.63 9.86
N SER A 114 -5.33 9.70 11.02
CA SER A 114 -6.70 10.23 11.13
C SER A 114 -6.75 11.70 10.70
N THR A 115 -5.70 12.48 10.99
CA THR A 115 -5.58 13.88 10.52
C THR A 115 -5.39 13.96 9.00
N MET A 116 -4.60 13.05 8.41
CA MET A 116 -4.42 12.98 6.96
C MET A 116 -5.72 12.57 6.25
N GLU A 117 -6.46 11.60 6.80
CA GLU A 117 -7.76 11.16 6.30
C GLU A 117 -8.82 12.27 6.34
N ASP A 118 -8.83 13.09 7.40
CA ASP A 118 -9.69 14.28 7.46
C ASP A 118 -9.36 15.29 6.36
N ILE A 119 -8.07 15.52 6.07
CA ILE A 119 -7.66 16.37 4.95
C ILE A 119 -8.20 15.80 3.63
N ASP A 120 -7.93 14.51 3.37
CA ASP A 120 -8.27 13.83 2.11
C ASP A 120 -9.80 13.76 1.90
N LYS A 121 -10.57 13.66 3.00
CA LYS A 121 -12.03 13.58 2.98
C LYS A 121 -12.71 14.92 2.68
N TYR A 122 -12.18 16.03 3.21
CA TYR A 122 -12.87 17.32 3.21
C TYR A 122 -12.29 18.35 2.24
N LEU A 123 -11.08 18.14 1.73
CA LEU A 123 -10.40 19.10 0.86
C LEU A 123 -10.09 18.50 -0.52
N TRP A 124 -10.02 19.34 -1.55
CA TRP A 124 -9.55 18.92 -2.86
C TRP A 124 -8.04 18.68 -2.85
N VAL A 125 -7.63 17.45 -2.52
CA VAL A 125 -6.24 17.00 -2.62
C VAL A 125 -5.90 16.65 -4.07
N VAL A 126 -4.85 17.29 -4.59
CA VAL A 126 -4.32 17.09 -5.96
C VAL A 126 -3.14 16.13 -5.95
N GLY A 127 -2.39 16.09 -4.85
CA GLY A 127 -1.19 15.26 -4.75
C GLY A 127 -0.75 14.97 -3.30
N PRO A 128 -0.02 13.86 -3.10
CA PRO A 128 0.35 12.85 -4.10
C PRO A 128 -0.84 11.99 -4.56
N LYS A 129 -0.79 11.46 -5.78
CA LYS A 129 -1.87 10.65 -6.38
C LYS A 129 -1.96 9.23 -5.79
N GLN A 130 -0.84 8.71 -5.31
CA GLN A 130 -0.78 7.40 -4.66
C GLN A 130 -0.93 7.58 -3.15
N HIS A 131 -1.88 6.84 -2.57
CA HIS A 131 -2.06 6.80 -1.13
C HIS A 131 -0.89 6.03 -0.50
N SER A 132 -0.20 6.67 0.44
CA SER A 132 0.87 6.08 1.23
C SER A 132 0.81 6.66 2.64
N TYR A 133 0.91 5.78 3.63
CA TYR A 133 0.93 6.10 5.05
C TYR A 133 2.24 6.79 5.48
N ALA A 134 3.30 6.71 4.67
CA ALA A 134 4.54 7.45 4.85
C ALA A 134 4.47 8.92 4.41
N THR A 135 3.47 9.30 3.61
CA THR A 135 3.42 10.66 3.06
C THR A 135 2.84 11.65 4.06
N SER A 136 3.67 12.57 4.56
CA SER A 136 3.32 13.62 5.53
C SER A 136 2.95 14.97 4.92
N HIS A 137 2.76 15.05 3.60
CA HIS A 137 2.34 16.28 2.93
C HIS A 137 1.15 16.06 2.01
N ARG A 138 0.41 17.15 1.76
CA ARG A 138 -0.70 17.21 0.80
C ARG A 138 -0.64 18.50 0.01
N GLN A 139 -0.80 18.37 -1.31
CA GLN A 139 -1.06 19.49 -2.20
C GLN A 139 -2.57 19.64 -2.37
N ILE A 140 -3.10 20.78 -1.98
CA ILE A 140 -4.54 21.06 -1.92
C ILE A 140 -4.86 22.20 -2.88
N ASN A 141 -5.91 22.04 -3.68
CA ASN A 141 -6.49 23.11 -4.46
C ASN A 141 -7.30 24.03 -3.53
N ILE A 142 -7.03 25.34 -3.57
CA ILE A 142 -7.71 26.33 -2.74
C ILE A 142 -8.63 27.27 -3.54
N GLY A 143 -8.85 26.96 -4.83
CA GLY A 143 -9.64 27.74 -5.77
C GLY A 143 -8.81 28.76 -6.57
N ASN A 144 -9.41 29.33 -7.63
CA ASN A 144 -8.79 30.34 -8.50
C ASN A 144 -7.40 29.93 -9.02
N ASP A 145 -7.27 28.68 -9.48
CA ASP A 145 -6.00 28.12 -9.97
C ASP A 145 -4.83 28.30 -8.99
N CYS A 146 -5.10 28.35 -7.67
CA CYS A 146 -4.09 28.43 -6.62
C CYS A 146 -3.99 27.11 -5.85
N PHE A 147 -2.77 26.71 -5.50
CA PHE A 147 -2.51 25.54 -4.66
C PHE A 147 -1.75 25.87 -3.38
N ILE A 148 -2.02 25.10 -2.32
CA ILE A 148 -1.24 25.08 -1.08
C ILE A 148 -0.67 23.69 -0.86
N VAL A 149 0.62 23.61 -0.57
CA VAL A 149 1.24 22.39 -0.04
C VAL A 149 1.35 22.53 1.46
N LEU A 150 0.74 21.61 2.19
CA LEU A 150 0.83 21.49 3.64
C LEU A 150 1.75 20.34 3.99
N SER A 151 2.69 20.57 4.90
CA SER A 151 3.52 19.54 5.52
C SER A 151 3.09 19.38 6.97
N ILE A 152 2.56 18.19 7.27
CA ILE A 152 2.00 17.84 8.58
C ILE A 152 3.12 17.28 9.45
N ASN A 153 3.24 17.82 10.67
CA ASN A 153 4.16 17.30 11.65
C ASN A 153 3.65 15.95 12.17
N VAL A 154 4.45 14.89 12.02
CA VAL A 154 4.07 13.53 12.42
C VAL A 154 3.89 13.40 13.94
N ASP A 155 4.75 14.06 14.72
CA ASP A 155 4.75 13.99 16.19
C ASP A 155 3.68 14.90 16.81
N ASP A 156 3.24 15.93 16.08
CA ASP A 156 2.19 16.86 16.51
C ASP A 156 1.22 17.20 15.34
N PRO A 157 0.40 16.23 14.88
CA PRO A 157 -0.37 16.34 13.63
C PRO A 157 -1.38 17.48 13.58
N ARG A 158 -1.86 17.93 14.74
CA ARG A 158 -2.83 19.03 14.87
C ARG A 158 -2.18 20.40 15.04
N SER A 159 -0.85 20.48 15.07
CA SER A 159 -0.13 21.77 15.08
C SER A 159 -0.27 22.52 13.76
N LEU A 160 0.07 23.81 13.78
CA LEU A 160 0.07 24.65 12.58
C LEU A 160 1.08 24.07 11.57
N PRO A 161 0.64 23.56 10.41
CA PRO A 161 1.53 22.94 9.44
C PRO A 161 2.41 23.98 8.76
N GLU A 162 3.57 23.54 8.29
CA GLU A 162 4.33 24.32 7.32
C GLU A 162 3.53 24.37 6.02
N CYS A 163 3.48 25.56 5.40
CA CYS A 163 2.72 25.75 4.17
C CYS A 163 3.54 26.45 3.09
N ARG A 164 3.27 26.10 1.83
CA ARG A 164 3.81 26.78 0.65
C ARG A 164 2.68 27.02 -0.36
N PHE A 165 2.51 28.27 -0.77
CA PHE A 165 1.54 28.67 -1.79
C PHE A 165 2.22 28.72 -3.16
N PHE A 166 1.50 28.25 -4.18
CA PHE A 166 1.89 28.22 -5.60
C PHE A 166 0.92 29.09 -6.43
N ASP A 167 1.33 29.43 -7.66
CA ASP A 167 0.62 30.22 -8.70
C ASP A 167 0.84 31.74 -8.70
N SER A 168 -0.09 32.50 -9.31
CA SER A 168 0.11 33.89 -9.75
C SER A 168 0.56 34.82 -8.61
N ASP A 169 1.54 35.69 -8.89
CA ASP A 169 2.18 36.50 -7.84
C ASP A 169 1.21 37.43 -7.11
N SER A 170 0.17 37.94 -7.77
CA SER A 170 -0.78 38.86 -7.14
C SER A 170 -1.72 38.16 -6.15
N GLU A 171 -2.27 37.00 -6.52
CA GLU A 171 -3.25 36.27 -5.69
C GLU A 171 -2.55 35.55 -4.53
N VAL A 172 -1.40 34.94 -4.81
CA VAL A 172 -0.56 34.28 -3.80
C VAL A 172 -0.07 35.26 -2.74
N ASN A 173 0.30 36.48 -3.12
CA ASN A 173 0.73 37.50 -2.14
C ASN A 173 -0.43 37.93 -1.22
N SER A 174 -1.66 37.98 -1.73
CA SER A 174 -2.85 38.23 -0.90
C SER A 174 -3.05 37.09 0.10
N LEU A 175 -3.02 35.84 -0.38
CA LEU A 175 -3.18 34.64 0.46
C LEU A 175 -2.10 34.55 1.55
N ARG A 176 -0.84 34.83 1.22
CA ARG A 176 0.27 34.87 2.20
C ARG A 176 0.05 35.93 3.28
N LYS A 177 -0.46 37.12 2.92
CA LYS A 177 -0.79 38.19 3.88
C LYS A 177 -1.94 37.77 4.80
N THR A 178 -3.00 37.20 4.23
CA THR A 178 -4.16 36.69 4.98
C THR A 178 -3.74 35.59 5.96
N TRP A 179 -2.96 34.61 5.49
CA TRP A 179 -2.38 33.56 6.33
C TRP A 179 -1.53 34.13 7.48
N ALA A 180 -0.59 35.04 7.17
CA ALA A 180 0.29 35.64 8.17
C ALA A 180 -0.48 36.43 9.24
N ARG A 181 -1.55 37.14 8.85
CA ARG A 181 -2.45 37.85 9.76
C ARG A 181 -3.20 36.88 10.67
N ASN A 182 -3.68 35.77 10.12
CA ASN A 182 -4.61 34.87 10.81
C ASN A 182 -3.95 33.71 11.54
N ARG A 183 -2.66 33.38 11.30
CA ARG A 183 -2.00 32.18 11.85
C ARG A 183 -2.16 31.98 13.37
N LYS A 184 -2.31 33.08 14.13
CA LYS A 184 -2.53 33.05 15.59
C LYS A 184 -3.90 32.49 15.99
N ARG A 185 -4.84 32.39 15.05
CA ARG A 185 -6.18 31.83 15.23
C ARG A 185 -6.22 30.30 15.07
N TRP A 186 -5.08 29.68 14.74
CA TRP A 186 -4.95 28.22 14.68
C TRP A 186 -5.30 27.60 16.04
N SER A 187 -6.16 26.59 16.03
CA SER A 187 -6.50 25.81 17.22
C SER A 187 -6.33 24.32 16.96
N LYS A 188 -5.68 23.60 17.89
CA LYS A 188 -5.54 22.14 17.85
C LYS A 188 -6.85 21.40 18.13
N ASP A 189 -7.87 22.11 18.63
CA ASP A 189 -9.20 21.54 18.89
C ASP A 189 -10.05 21.46 17.62
N LYS A 190 -9.60 22.12 16.54
CA LYS A 190 -10.27 22.10 15.23
C LYS A 190 -9.51 21.21 14.26
N THR A 191 -10.24 20.64 13.32
CA THR A 191 -9.63 19.89 12.22
C THR A 191 -8.82 20.83 11.32
N ILE A 192 -7.88 20.26 10.54
CA ILE A 192 -7.10 21.05 9.58
C ILE A 192 -8.01 21.75 8.56
N PRO A 193 -9.00 21.10 7.92
CA PRO A 193 -9.93 21.75 6.99
C PRO A 193 -10.66 22.97 7.59
N GLU A 194 -11.12 22.87 8.84
CA GLU A 194 -11.77 23.99 9.55
C GLU A 194 -10.80 25.13 9.81
N ASN A 195 -9.58 24.81 10.29
CA ASN A 195 -8.55 25.82 10.50
C ASN A 195 -8.19 26.53 9.19
N LEU A 196 -7.99 25.80 8.09
CA LEU A 196 -7.66 26.41 6.80
C LEU A 196 -8.75 27.37 6.31
N SER A 197 -10.02 26.98 6.45
CA SER A 197 -11.15 27.84 6.09
C SER A 197 -11.15 29.15 6.89
N ILE A 198 -10.81 29.08 8.17
CA ILE A 198 -10.69 30.25 9.06
C ILE A 198 -9.48 31.11 8.68
N LEU A 199 -8.33 30.47 8.42
CA LEU A 199 -7.07 31.16 8.15
C LEU A 199 -7.09 31.87 6.80
N LEU A 200 -7.70 31.25 5.78
CA LEU A 200 -7.79 31.78 4.42
C LEU A 200 -9.03 32.67 4.22
N GLU A 201 -9.92 32.75 5.21
CA GLU A 201 -11.18 33.52 5.15
C GLU A 201 -12.04 33.13 3.94
N ALA A 202 -11.95 31.87 3.52
CA ALA A 202 -12.58 31.36 2.32
C ALA A 202 -13.12 29.95 2.56
N LYS A 203 -14.19 29.60 1.85
CA LYS A 203 -14.66 28.22 1.77
C LYS A 203 -13.77 27.49 0.77
N LEU A 204 -13.02 26.50 1.23
CA LEU A 204 -12.18 25.69 0.36
C LEU A 204 -13.01 24.74 -0.49
N PRO A 205 -12.58 24.44 -1.73
CA PRO A 205 -13.23 23.43 -2.52
C PRO A 205 -13.03 22.06 -1.86
N GLY A 206 -14.12 21.32 -1.72
CA GLY A 206 -14.06 19.91 -1.33
C GLY A 206 -13.54 19.05 -2.49
N PRO A 207 -13.29 17.76 -2.25
CA PRO A 207 -12.96 16.82 -3.31
C PRO A 207 -13.94 17.01 -4.47
N PRO A 208 -13.48 16.97 -5.73
CA PRO A 208 -14.36 17.11 -6.87
C PRO A 208 -15.50 16.10 -6.68
N ASN A 209 -16.73 16.57 -6.85
CA ASN A 209 -17.87 15.68 -7.05
C ASN A 209 -17.55 14.96 -8.36
N VAL A 210 -16.81 13.86 -8.24
CA VAL A 210 -16.93 12.77 -9.16
C VAL A 210 -18.39 12.39 -8.96
N GLN A 211 -19.28 13.00 -9.77
CA GLN A 211 -20.37 12.21 -10.31
C GLN A 211 -19.68 10.90 -10.61
N LYS A 212 -20.03 9.88 -9.84
CA LYS A 212 -19.67 8.52 -10.15
C LYS A 212 -20.07 8.31 -11.61
N MET A 213 -19.17 8.62 -12.53
CA MET A 213 -18.74 7.60 -13.46
C MET A 213 -18.07 6.53 -12.58
N ASP A 214 -18.89 5.87 -11.76
CA ASP A 214 -18.86 4.43 -11.59
C ASP A 214 -19.14 3.89 -13.00
N VAL A 215 -18.18 4.06 -13.90
CA VAL A 215 -17.72 2.88 -14.57
C VAL A 215 -16.55 2.44 -13.71
N GLN A 216 -16.86 2.00 -12.48
CA GLN A 216 -16.03 1.01 -11.81
C GLN A 216 -16.03 -0.15 -12.80
N LEU A 217 -14.98 -0.21 -13.62
CA LEU A 217 -14.92 -1.13 -14.74
C LEU A 217 -14.96 -2.54 -14.15
N GLU A 218 -16.13 -3.18 -14.23
CA GLU A 218 -16.30 -4.59 -13.91
C GLU A 218 -15.30 -5.40 -14.73
N CYS A 219 -14.68 -6.38 -14.08
CA CYS A 219 -13.79 -7.30 -14.77
C CYS A 219 -14.50 -7.95 -15.95
N GLY A 220 -13.91 -7.90 -17.14
CA GLY A 220 -14.48 -8.49 -18.35
C GLY A 220 -14.61 -10.02 -18.33
N ILE A 221 -14.23 -10.70 -17.25
CA ILE A 221 -14.30 -12.16 -17.14
C ILE A 221 -15.29 -12.57 -16.05
N CYS A 222 -15.11 -12.08 -14.82
CA CYS A 222 -15.97 -12.43 -13.70
C CYS A 222 -17.15 -11.47 -13.48
N TYR A 223 -17.19 -10.35 -14.23
CA TYR A 223 -18.21 -9.28 -14.10
C TYR A 223 -18.32 -8.69 -12.70
N ALA A 224 -17.35 -8.95 -11.82
CA ALA A 224 -17.28 -8.37 -10.49
C ALA A 224 -16.37 -7.15 -10.50
N GLN A 225 -16.67 -6.20 -9.60
CA GLN A 225 -15.85 -5.02 -9.37
C GLN A 225 -14.59 -5.37 -8.57
N CYS A 226 -14.75 -6.20 -7.53
CA CYS A 226 -13.68 -6.71 -6.70
C CYS A 226 -13.72 -8.24 -6.64
N LEU A 227 -12.57 -8.87 -6.47
CA LEU A 227 -12.51 -10.30 -6.16
C LEU A 227 -13.16 -10.59 -4.80
N PRO A 228 -13.74 -11.79 -4.59
CA PRO A 228 -14.27 -12.18 -3.30
C PRO A 228 -13.21 -12.06 -2.20
N ILE A 229 -13.65 -11.73 -0.99
CA ILE A 229 -12.80 -11.85 0.19
C ILE A 229 -12.80 -13.33 0.57
N ASP A 230 -11.80 -14.04 0.09
CA ASP A 230 -11.60 -15.47 0.35
C ASP A 230 -10.10 -15.74 0.54
N ASP A 231 -9.78 -16.73 1.36
CA ASP A 231 -8.42 -17.17 1.67
C ASP A 231 -7.70 -17.75 0.43
N GLU A 232 -8.46 -18.22 -0.57
CA GLU A 232 -7.93 -18.74 -1.83
C GLU A 232 -7.29 -17.68 -2.74
N PHE A 233 -7.69 -16.40 -2.65
CA PHE A 233 -7.18 -15.32 -3.51
C PHE A 233 -5.98 -14.55 -2.93
N GLY A 234 -5.52 -14.89 -1.71
CA GLY A 234 -4.31 -14.36 -1.10
C GLY A 234 -4.22 -12.82 -1.11
N ALA A 235 -3.13 -12.27 -1.67
CA ALA A 235 -2.89 -10.82 -1.76
C ALA A 235 -3.88 -10.07 -2.67
N HIS A 236 -4.68 -10.78 -3.46
CA HIS A 236 -5.64 -10.22 -4.40
C HIS A 236 -7.09 -10.28 -3.88
N SER A 237 -7.34 -10.82 -2.70
CA SER A 237 -8.66 -10.85 -2.08
C SER A 237 -9.20 -9.43 -1.88
N GLY A 238 -10.39 -9.15 -2.40
CA GLY A 238 -10.97 -7.81 -2.39
C GLY A 238 -10.30 -6.79 -3.33
N SER A 239 -9.34 -7.19 -4.17
CA SER A 239 -8.71 -6.28 -5.14
C SER A 239 -9.65 -5.94 -6.30
N GLY A 240 -9.59 -4.68 -6.74
CA GLY A 240 -10.27 -4.20 -7.95
C GLY A 240 -9.53 -4.61 -9.22
N THR A 241 -10.07 -4.23 -10.39
CA THR A 241 -9.39 -4.49 -11.66
C THR A 241 -8.02 -3.78 -11.71
N ASP A 242 -6.97 -4.54 -12.02
CA ASP A 242 -5.57 -4.10 -11.99
C ASP A 242 -4.88 -4.28 -13.36
N TYR A 243 -5.61 -4.80 -14.36
CA TYR A 243 -5.17 -4.94 -15.74
C TYR A 243 -6.16 -4.29 -16.71
N THR A 244 -5.68 -3.52 -17.68
CA THR A 244 -6.52 -2.93 -18.74
C THR A 244 -5.91 -3.23 -20.10
N CYS A 245 -6.74 -3.64 -21.05
CA CYS A 245 -6.31 -3.90 -22.43
C CYS A 245 -5.75 -2.63 -23.08
N GLU A 246 -4.53 -2.72 -23.64
CA GLU A 246 -3.82 -1.58 -24.26
C GLU A 246 -4.44 -1.10 -25.59
N ASN A 247 -5.30 -1.91 -26.21
CA ASN A 247 -6.03 -1.49 -27.41
C ASN A 247 -7.03 -0.39 -27.04
N ALA A 248 -6.80 0.84 -27.53
CA ALA A 248 -7.64 2.01 -27.27
C ALA A 248 -9.12 1.81 -27.68
N ASN A 249 -9.39 0.99 -28.70
CA ASN A 249 -10.75 0.65 -29.13
C ASN A 249 -11.44 -0.41 -28.25
N CYS A 250 -10.70 -1.04 -27.33
CA CYS A 250 -11.21 -2.07 -26.41
C CYS A 250 -11.27 -1.54 -24.98
N SER A 251 -10.13 -1.13 -24.42
CA SER A 251 -9.99 -0.57 -23.05
C SER A 251 -10.70 -1.36 -21.94
N ARG A 252 -10.89 -2.68 -22.12
CA ARG A 252 -11.58 -3.54 -21.15
C ARG A 252 -10.65 -3.80 -19.95
N ALA A 253 -11.20 -3.68 -18.74
CA ALA A 253 -10.47 -3.96 -17.50
C ALA A 253 -10.72 -5.39 -17.01
N PHE A 254 -9.72 -5.94 -16.32
CA PHE A 254 -9.71 -7.30 -15.78
C PHE A 254 -8.99 -7.31 -14.43
N HIS A 255 -9.32 -8.28 -13.58
CA HIS A 255 -8.39 -8.72 -12.54
C HIS A 255 -7.29 -9.55 -13.21
N SER A 256 -6.04 -9.30 -12.85
CA SER A 256 -4.87 -10.02 -13.38
C SER A 256 -5.00 -11.51 -13.10
N LEU A 257 -5.57 -11.89 -11.95
CA LEU A 257 -5.89 -13.30 -11.65
C LEU A 257 -6.90 -13.89 -12.63
N CYS A 258 -8.05 -13.24 -12.85
CA CYS A 258 -9.05 -13.72 -13.81
C CYS A 258 -8.46 -13.86 -15.22
N LEU A 259 -7.62 -12.92 -15.62
CA LEU A 259 -6.98 -12.93 -16.94
C LEU A 259 -5.91 -14.03 -17.05
N VAL A 260 -5.12 -14.25 -15.99
CA VAL A 260 -4.15 -15.35 -15.90
C VAL A 260 -4.85 -16.70 -16.00
N ASP A 261 -5.94 -16.92 -15.25
CA ASP A 261 -6.70 -18.17 -15.29
C ASP A 261 -7.33 -18.40 -16.65
N TRP A 262 -7.91 -17.36 -17.25
CA TRP A 262 -8.41 -17.40 -18.62
C TRP A 262 -7.32 -17.80 -19.62
N LEU A 263 -6.16 -17.14 -19.59
CA LEU A 263 -5.04 -17.45 -20.48
C LEU A 263 -4.49 -18.86 -20.28
N ARG A 264 -4.52 -19.40 -19.06
CA ARG A 264 -4.13 -20.79 -18.78
C ARG A 264 -5.13 -21.81 -19.33
N SER A 265 -6.41 -21.43 -19.43
CA SER A 265 -7.48 -22.30 -19.96
C SER A 265 -7.53 -22.40 -21.49
N ILE A 266 -6.84 -21.51 -22.22
CA ILE A 266 -6.79 -21.55 -23.70
C ILE A 266 -5.52 -22.24 -24.20
N THR A 267 -5.65 -23.08 -25.24
CA THR A 267 -4.61 -24.00 -25.72
C THR A 267 -3.50 -23.36 -26.58
N THR A 268 -3.55 -22.04 -26.82
CA THR A 268 -2.62 -21.30 -27.70
C THR A 268 -1.61 -20.41 -26.96
N THR A 269 -1.63 -20.39 -25.63
CA THR A 269 -0.76 -19.56 -24.79
C THR A 269 0.70 -20.03 -24.85
N ARG A 270 1.63 -19.13 -25.17
CA ARG A 270 3.08 -19.39 -25.10
C ARG A 270 3.62 -18.86 -23.77
N GLN A 271 4.07 -19.75 -22.89
CA GLN A 271 4.77 -19.38 -21.66
C GLN A 271 6.27 -19.24 -21.95
N TYR A 272 6.86 -18.10 -21.57
CA TYR A 272 8.31 -17.91 -21.61
C TYR A 272 8.84 -17.77 -20.19
N VAL A 273 9.68 -18.72 -19.76
CA VAL A 273 10.43 -18.62 -18.51
C VAL A 273 11.80 -18.03 -18.87
N GLN A 274 12.00 -16.74 -18.63
CA GLN A 274 13.31 -16.13 -18.84
C GLN A 274 14.17 -16.31 -17.57
N CYS A 275 15.10 -17.26 -17.62
CA CYS A 275 16.08 -17.46 -16.55
C CYS A 275 17.22 -16.45 -16.72
N LEU A 276 17.06 -15.23 -16.17
CA LEU A 276 18.16 -14.27 -16.07
C LEU A 276 19.01 -14.66 -14.87
N ARG A 277 20.33 -14.82 -15.11
CA ARG A 277 21.34 -15.37 -14.18
C ARG A 277 21.52 -14.61 -12.84
N SER A 278 20.65 -13.68 -12.45
CA SER A 278 20.76 -12.97 -11.18
C SER A 278 19.47 -12.37 -10.58
N PHE A 279 18.28 -12.51 -11.15
CA PHE A 279 17.06 -11.94 -10.56
C PHE A 279 15.83 -12.78 -10.91
N TRP A 280 14.98 -13.05 -9.91
CA TRP A 280 13.60 -13.56 -9.89
C TRP A 280 13.00 -14.09 -11.22
N SER A 281 12.51 -15.34 -11.21
CA SER A 281 11.72 -15.91 -12.30
C SER A 281 10.40 -15.14 -12.45
N PHE A 282 10.26 -14.30 -13.48
CA PHE A 282 8.98 -13.70 -13.86
C PHE A 282 8.29 -14.60 -14.88
N ASN A 283 7.16 -15.22 -14.50
CA ASN A 283 6.31 -15.91 -15.47
C ASN A 283 5.42 -14.85 -16.15
N VAL A 284 5.74 -14.48 -17.40
CA VAL A 284 4.87 -13.65 -18.23
C VAL A 284 4.08 -14.55 -19.16
N LEU A 285 2.75 -14.48 -19.09
CA LEU A 285 1.85 -15.16 -20.01
C LEU A 285 1.53 -14.23 -21.17
N PHE A 286 1.74 -14.72 -22.39
CA PHE A 286 1.34 -14.05 -23.62
C PHE A 286 0.15 -14.75 -24.22
N GLY A 287 -0.90 -13.99 -24.52
CA GLY A 287 -2.08 -14.47 -25.21
C GLY A 287 -2.84 -13.33 -25.84
N ASN A 288 -4.13 -13.53 -26.10
CA ASN A 288 -4.98 -12.55 -26.76
C ASN A 288 -6.06 -12.05 -25.82
N CYS A 289 -6.45 -10.78 -25.97
CA CYS A 289 -7.57 -10.19 -25.27
C CYS A 289 -8.87 -10.95 -25.55
N PRO A 290 -9.67 -11.33 -24.52
CA PRO A 290 -10.93 -12.05 -24.73
C PRO A 290 -11.96 -11.27 -25.57
N TYR A 291 -11.81 -9.95 -25.68
CA TYR A 291 -12.77 -9.07 -26.36
C TYR A 291 -12.32 -8.62 -27.75
N CYS A 292 -11.08 -8.14 -27.88
CA CYS A 292 -10.59 -7.62 -29.17
C CYS A 292 -9.61 -8.55 -29.88
N SER A 293 -9.23 -9.68 -29.27
CA SER A 293 -8.24 -10.63 -29.79
C SER A 293 -6.84 -10.07 -30.03
N GLU A 294 -6.57 -8.82 -29.62
CA GLU A 294 -5.22 -8.24 -29.70
C GLU A 294 -4.27 -8.91 -28.71
N PRO A 295 -2.98 -9.05 -29.07
CA PRO A 295 -1.97 -9.62 -28.18
C PRO A 295 -1.85 -8.84 -26.88
N LEU A 296 -1.72 -9.56 -25.77
CA LEU A 296 -1.53 -8.99 -24.45
C LEU A 296 -0.54 -9.83 -23.63
N ALA A 297 0.10 -9.20 -22.65
CA ALA A 297 1.07 -9.82 -21.75
C ALA A 297 0.67 -9.55 -20.30
N VAL A 298 0.60 -10.61 -19.49
CA VAL A 298 0.26 -10.52 -18.06
C VAL A 298 1.35 -11.16 -17.24
N LYS A 299 1.77 -10.47 -16.18
CA LYS A 299 2.70 -11.03 -15.20
C LYS A 299 1.93 -11.95 -14.26
N SER A 300 2.27 -13.24 -14.25
CA SER A 300 1.86 -14.14 -13.17
C SER A 300 2.95 -14.15 -12.12
N ASN A 301 2.63 -13.61 -10.94
CA ASN A 301 3.40 -13.91 -9.74
C ASN A 301 2.96 -15.32 -9.30
N SER A 302 3.92 -16.23 -9.20
CA SER A 302 3.70 -17.55 -8.60
C SER A 302 3.87 -17.42 -7.08
#